data_AF-A0A852U3X9-F1
#
_entry.id   AF-A0A852U3X9-F1
#
_cell.length_a   1.000
_cell.length_b   1.000
_cell.length_c   1.000
_cell.angle_alpha   90.00
_cell.angle_beta   90.00
_cell.angle_gamma   90.00
#
_symmetry.space_group_name_H-M   'P 1'
#
loop_
_entity.id
_entity.type
_entity.pdbx_description
1 polymer ?
#
loop_
_entity_poly.entity_id
_entity_poly.type
_entity_poly.pdbx_seq_one_letter_code
_entity_poly.pdbx_strand_id
1 'polypeptide(L)' 'MNKKAAMGSGMAIGVAIGAALGMTMDNVAVGIAFGIGIGMAFGIAFSQPDKKD' A
#
# COMPACT_ATOMS: atom_id res chain seq x y z
N MET A 1 14.29 6.82 8.61
CA MET A 1 13.46 5.61 8.41
C MET A 1 14.10 4.76 7.34
N ASN A 2 14.34 3.47 7.59
CA ASN A 2 14.97 2.59 6.60
C ASN A 2 14.02 2.40 5.41
N LYS A 3 14.48 2.61 4.16
CA LYS A 3 13.65 2.49 2.94
C LYS A 3 12.82 1.21 2.87
N LYS A 4 13.38 0.11 3.37
CA LYS A 4 12.71 -1.19 3.47
C LYS A 4 11.45 -1.15 4.37
N ALA A 5 11.50 -0.36 5.43
CA ALA A 5 10.37 -0.15 6.34
C ALA A 5 9.30 0.75 5.72
N ALA A 6 9.67 1.73 4.88
CA ALA A 6 8.71 2.62 4.20
C ALA A 6 7.90 1.89 3.12
N MET A 7 8.52 0.97 2.38
CA MET A 7 7.80 0.13 1.43
C MET A 7 6.90 -0.90 2.14
N GLY A 8 7.40 -1.49 3.23
CA GLY A 8 6.62 -2.43 4.05
C GLY A 8 5.43 -1.77 4.74
N SER A 9 5.57 -0.54 5.23
CA SER A 9 4.47 0.21 5.85
C SER A 9 3.41 0.61 4.83
N GLY A 10 3.81 1.06 3.63
CA GLY A 10 2.86 1.36 2.55
C GLY A 10 2.02 0.14 2.17
N MET A 11 2.64 -1.03 2.01
CA MET A 11 1.93 -2.28 1.74
C MET A 11 1.00 -2.70 2.89
N ALA A 12 1.45 -2.60 4.14
CA ALA A 12 0.60 -2.94 5.29
C ALA A 12 -0.66 -2.07 5.36
N ILE A 13 -0.52 -0.76 5.11
CA ILE A 13 -1.65 0.19 5.08
C ILE A 13 -2.58 -0.14 3.91
N GLY A 14 -2.03 -0.34 2.70
CA GLY A 14 -2.83 -0.65 1.52
C GLY A 14 -3.62 -1.95 1.64
N VAL A 15 -3.01 -3.01 2.18
CA VAL A 15 -3.68 -4.30 2.40
C VAL A 15 -4.77 -4.18 3.46
N ALA A 16 -4.54 -3.46 4.56
CA ALA A 16 -5.55 -3.25 5.59
C ALA A 16 -6.79 -2.51 5.04
N ILE A 17 -6.57 -1.45 4.26
CA ILE A 17 -7.64 -0.68 3.63
C ILE A 17 -8.35 -1.52 2.55
N GLY A 18 -7.60 -2.20 1.68
CA GLY A 18 -8.16 -3.02 0.61
C GLY A 18 -8.97 -4.20 1.12
N ALA A 19 -8.54 -4.84 2.21
CA ALA A 19 -9.29 -5.92 2.86
C ALA A 19 -10.61 -5.40 3.48
N ALA A 20 -10.58 -4.24 4.15
CA ALA A 20 -11.78 -3.61 4.69
C ALA A 20 -12.76 -3.23 3.57
N LEU A 21 -12.29 -2.57 2.52
CA LEU A 21 -13.13 -2.19 1.37
C LEU A 21 -13.68 -3.42 0.64
N GLY A 22 -12.87 -4.45 0.43
CA GLY A 22 -13.28 -5.70 -0.20
C GLY A 22 -14.39 -6.43 0.55
N MET A 23 -14.32 -6.42 1.90
CA MET A 23 -15.42 -6.93 2.73
C MET A 23 -16.68 -6.06 2.61
N THR A 24 -16.55 -4.73 2.58
CA THR A 24 -17.74 -3.85 2.46
C THR A 24 -18.44 -3.92 1.10
N MET A 25 -17.70 -4.20 0.03
CA MET A 25 -18.24 -4.30 -1.32
C MET A 25 -18.76 -5.70 -1.67
N ASP A 26 -18.71 -6.66 -0.74
CA ASP A 26 -18.97 -8.08 -1.00
C ASP A 26 -18.12 -8.63 -2.19
N ASN A 27 -16.99 -7.95 -2.45
CA ASN A 27 -16.13 -8.21 -3.60
C ASN A 27 -14.67 -8.00 -3.20
N VAL A 28 -14.13 -9.06 -2.60
CA VAL A 28 -12.75 -9.12 -2.12
C VAL A 28 -11.76 -8.94 -3.26
N ALA A 29 -12.08 -9.39 -4.48
CA ALA A 29 -11.20 -9.23 -5.64
C ALA A 29 -10.94 -7.75 -5.98
N VAL A 30 -12.01 -6.93 -5.97
CA VAL A 30 -11.90 -5.48 -6.19
C VAL A 30 -11.17 -4.81 -5.02
N GLY A 31 -11.49 -5.18 -3.78
CA GLY A 31 -10.82 -4.63 -2.60
C GLY A 31 -9.32 -4.91 -2.57
N ILE A 32 -8.88 -6.12 -2.93
CA ILE A 32 -7.46 -6.48 -3.02
C ILE A 32 -6.77 -5.75 -4.17
N ALA A 33 -7.42 -5.62 -5.34
CA ALA A 33 -6.85 -4.85 -6.46
C ALA A 33 -6.59 -3.39 -6.06
N PHE A 34 -7.55 -2.74 -5.40
CA PHE A 34 -7.37 -1.40 -4.86
C PHE A 34 -6.32 -1.35 -3.74
N GLY A 35 -6.35 -2.31 -2.81
CA GLY A 35 -5.40 -2.37 -1.70
C GLY A 35 -3.95 -2.50 -2.14
N ILE A 36 -3.68 -3.33 -3.15
CA ILE A 36 -2.35 -3.47 -3.74
C ILE A 36 -1.97 -2.18 -4.48
N GLY A 37 -2.86 -1.61 -5.29
CA GLY A 37 -2.58 -0.36 -6.02
C GLY A 37 -2.25 0.81 -5.08
N ILE A 38 -3.06 0.99 -4.04
CA ILE A 38 -2.88 2.03 -3.02
C ILE A 38 -1.64 1.75 -2.17
N GLY A 39 -1.44 0.51 -1.73
CA GLY A 39 -0.29 0.14 -0.89
C GLY A 39 1.04 0.29 -1.63
N MET A 40 1.05 -0.01 -2.92
CA MET A 40 2.21 0.19 -3.79
C MET A 40 2.45 1.69 -4.03
N ALA A 41 1.42 2.48 -4.30
CA ALA A 41 1.54 3.94 -4.45
C ALA A 41 2.09 4.60 -3.18
N PHE A 42 1.56 4.25 -2.00
CA PHE A 42 2.07 4.75 -0.72
C PHE A 42 3.47 4.21 -0.40
N GLY A 43 3.75 2.94 -0.71
CA GLY A 43 5.07 2.35 -0.51
C GLY A 43 6.16 3.05 -1.32
N ILE A 44 5.83 3.49 -2.54
CA ILE A 44 6.69 4.30 -3.40
C ILE A 44 6.77 5.75 -2.90
N ALA A 45 5.63 6.37 -2.56
CA ALA A 45 5.59 7.75 -2.08
C ALA A 45 6.36 7.95 -0.76
N PHE A 46 6.29 6.98 0.16
CA PHE A 46 7.03 6.99 1.42
C PHE A 46 8.45 6.46 1.28
N SER A 47 8.72 5.63 0.25
CA SER A 47 10.10 5.36 -0.17
C SER A 47 10.62 6.58 -0.91
N GLN A 48 10.98 7.62 -0.15
CA GLN A 48 11.68 8.76 -0.70
C GLN A 48 12.84 8.23 -1.56
N PRO A 49 12.91 8.57 -2.86
CA PRO A 49 14.15 8.42 -3.58
C PRO A 49 15.14 9.30 -2.81
N ASP A 50 16.15 8.69 -2.17
CA ASP A 50 17.35 9.46 -1.86
C ASP A 50 17.76 10.07 -3.20
N LYS A 51 17.50 11.36 -3.37
CA LYS A 51 18.33 12.17 -4.24
C LYS A 51 19.69 12.12 -3.55
N LYS A 52 20.47 11.12 -3.92
CA LYS A 52 21.90 11.16 -3.77
C LYS A 52 22.35 12.01 -4.96
N ASP A 53 22.86 13.19 -4.64
CA ASP A 53 23.45 14.14 -5.59
C ASP A 53 24.33 13.45 -6.66
#